data_AF-V6DJZ2-F1
#
_entry.id   AF-V6DJZ2-F1
#
_cell.length_a   1.000
_cell.length_b   1.000
_cell.length_c   1.000
_cell.angle_alpha   90.00
_cell.angle_beta   90.00
_cell.angle_gamma   90.00
#
_symmetry.space_group_name_H-M   'P 1'
#
loop_
_entity.id
_entity.type
_entity.pdbx_description
1 polymer ?
#
loop_
_entity_poly.entity_id
_entity_poly.type
_entity_poly.pdbx_seq_one_letter_code
_entity_poly.pdbx_strand_id
1 'polypeptide(L)' 'MKINFDGRRELKDIYQVGNVIKDYTNTLYLIVGNVEDGYAMVNLTNNNVTEKVSTLEELADTYGEDEDVLVNAEINVF' A
#
# COMPACT_ATOMS: atom_id res chain seq x y z
N MET A 1 9.11 -5.94 7.68
CA MET A 1 8.47 -7.27 7.61
C MET A 1 8.94 -7.92 6.32
N LYS A 2 9.44 -9.17 6.32
CA LYS A 2 9.97 -9.81 5.10
C LYS A 2 8.86 -10.61 4.42
N ILE A 3 8.32 -10.09 3.34
CA ILE A 3 7.26 -10.72 2.56
C ILE A 3 7.87 -11.18 1.22
N ASN A 4 7.96 -12.49 1.00
CA ASN A 4 8.49 -13.07 -0.22
C ASN A 4 7.33 -13.38 -1.17
N PHE A 5 7.31 -12.81 -2.37
CA PHE A 5 6.35 -13.17 -3.42
C PHE A 5 7.06 -13.36 -4.76
N ASP A 6 6.67 -14.42 -5.48
CA ASP A 6 7.26 -14.92 -6.72
C ASP A 6 6.25 -14.74 -7.87
N GLY A 7 6.61 -14.00 -8.92
CA GLY A 7 5.81 -13.87 -10.15
C GLY A 7 4.78 -12.72 -10.20
N ARG A 8 4.37 -12.37 -11.43
CA ARG A 8 3.56 -11.20 -11.83
C ARG A 8 2.39 -10.92 -10.88
N ARG A 9 2.27 -9.67 -10.43
CA ARG A 9 1.27 -9.26 -9.45
C ARG A 9 0.18 -8.46 -10.14
N GLU A 10 -1.06 -8.80 -9.83
CA GLU A 10 -2.14 -7.85 -10.03
C GLU A 10 -2.05 -6.78 -8.95
N LEU A 11 -2.59 -5.59 -9.22
CA LEU A 11 -2.67 -4.50 -8.22
C LEU A 11 -3.25 -4.98 -6.88
N LYS A 12 -4.24 -5.88 -6.95
CA LYS A 12 -4.89 -6.49 -5.79
C LYS A 12 -3.93 -7.28 -4.90
N ASP A 13 -2.85 -7.84 -5.47
CA ASP A 13 -1.85 -8.61 -4.72
C ASP A 13 -0.87 -7.72 -3.95
N ILE A 14 -0.67 -6.46 -4.37
CA ILE A 14 0.22 -5.51 -3.69
C ILE A 14 -0.52 -4.59 -2.71
N TYR A 15 -1.80 -4.29 -2.95
CA TYR A 15 -2.65 -3.52 -2.04
C TYR A 15 -3.16 -4.38 -0.88
N GLN A 16 -2.25 -4.74 0.04
CA GLN A 16 -2.54 -5.53 1.24
C GLN A 16 -2.07 -4.81 2.49
N VAL A 17 -2.82 -4.90 3.59
CA VAL A 17 -2.46 -4.25 4.85
C VAL A 17 -1.05 -4.64 5.29
N GLY A 18 -0.23 -3.66 5.62
CA GLY A 18 1.16 -3.84 6.03
C GLY A 18 2.17 -3.84 4.87
N ASN A 19 1.71 -3.92 3.62
CA ASN A 19 2.57 -3.72 2.47
C ASN A 19 2.98 -2.26 2.35
N VAL A 20 4.23 -2.04 1.89
CA VAL A 20 4.68 -0.74 1.42
C VAL A 20 4.79 -0.79 -0.09
N ILE A 21 4.12 0.13 -0.77
CA ILE A 21 4.17 0.28 -2.22
C ILE A 21 4.91 1.56 -2.60
N LYS A 22 5.47 1.59 -3.79
CA LYS A 22 6.05 2.77 -4.42
C LYS A 22 5.30 3.04 -5.72
N ASP A 23 4.76 4.24 -5.85
CA ASP A 23 4.04 4.66 -7.04
C ASP A 23 4.98 5.11 -8.18
N TYR A 24 4.39 5.46 -9.33
CA TYR A 24 5.13 5.99 -10.49
C TYR A 24 5.90 7.30 -10.20
N THR A 25 5.50 8.06 -9.16
CA THR A 25 6.19 9.28 -8.71
C THR A 25 7.34 9.00 -7.76
N ASN A 26 7.61 7.72 -7.44
CA ASN A 26 8.52 7.26 -6.39
C ASN A 26 8.09 7.62 -4.96
N THR A 27 6.82 7.95 -4.75
CA THR A 27 6.25 8.16 -3.43
C THR A 27 5.98 6.82 -2.76
N LEU A 28 6.39 6.68 -1.50
CA LEU A 28 6.17 5.49 -0.70
C LEU A 28 4.85 5.59 0.09
N TYR A 29 4.06 4.53 0.03
CA TYR A 29 2.81 4.41 0.78
C TYR A 29 2.78 3.12 1.59
N LEU A 30 2.36 3.20 2.85
CA LEU A 30 2.01 2.05 3.67
C LEU A 30 0.50 1.82 3.60
N ILE A 31 0.08 0.61 3.22
CA ILE A 31 -1.32 0.22 3.26
C ILE A 31 -1.72 -0.09 4.70
N VAL A 32 -2.77 0.55 5.19
CA VAL A 32 -3.27 0.44 6.57
C VAL A 32 -4.77 0.18 6.59
N GLY A 33 -5.26 -0.32 7.71
CA GLY A 33 -6.70 -0.52 7.93
C GLY A 33 -7.06 -1.91 8.40
N ASN A 34 -8.35 -2.13 8.58
CA ASN A 34 -8.95 -3.41 8.95
C ASN A 34 -10.41 -3.46 8.50
N VAL A 35 -11.06 -4.61 8.66
CA VAL A 35 -12.45 -4.83 8.20
C VAL A 35 -13.50 -3.99 8.94
N GLU A 36 -13.22 -3.54 10.17
CA GLU A 36 -14.15 -2.74 10.97
C GLU A 36 -14.03 -1.24 10.65
N ASP A 37 -12.79 -0.76 10.42
CA ASP A 37 -12.46 0.66 10.29
C ASP A 37 -12.27 1.14 8.85
N GLY A 38 -12.24 0.24 7.88
CA GLY A 38 -11.88 0.50 6.48
C GLY A 38 -10.38 0.54 6.23
N TYR A 39 -10.02 0.78 4.97
CA TYR A 39 -8.64 0.73 4.46
C TYR A 39 -8.21 2.08 3.88
N ALA A 40 -6.92 2.40 4.00
CA ALA A 40 -6.33 3.64 3.51
C ALA A 40 -4.83 3.46 3.21
N MET A 41 -4.21 4.49 2.64
CA MET A 41 -2.77 4.57 2.45
C MET A 41 -2.18 5.72 3.26
N VAL A 42 -1.02 5.48 3.88
CA VAL A 42 -0.22 6.51 4.55
C VAL A 42 0.97 6.85 3.66
N ASN A 43 1.05 8.10 3.20
CA ASN A 43 2.22 8.63 2.50
C ASN A 43 3.39 8.74 3.48
N LEU A 44 4.45 7.95 3.28
CA LEU A 44 5.60 7.88 4.19
C LEU A 44 6.57 9.07 4.04
N THR A 45 6.37 9.95 3.05
CA THR A 45 7.19 11.16 2.84
C THR A 45 6.63 12.35 3.63
N ASN A 46 5.30 12.50 3.67
CA ASN A 46 4.65 13.68 4.27
C ASN A 46 3.60 13.37 5.35
N ASN A 47 3.37 12.09 5.66
CA ASN A 47 2.42 11.60 6.66
C ASN A 47 0.94 11.86 6.34
N ASN A 48 0.60 12.26 5.11
CA ASN A 48 -0.80 12.37 4.71
C ASN A 48 -1.43 10.98 4.61
N VAL A 49 -2.72 10.91 4.96
CA VAL A 49 -3.53 9.69 4.84
C VAL A 49 -4.62 9.94 3.82
N THR A 50 -4.85 8.97 2.94
CA THR A 50 -5.96 9.02 1.98
C THR A 50 -7.32 8.95 2.68
N GLU A 51 -8.39 9.19 1.92
CA GLU A 51 -9.72 8.80 2.37
C GLU A 51 -9.79 7.28 2.58
N LYS A 52 -10.71 6.86 3.46
CA LYS A 52 -10.92 5.46 3.76
C LYS A 52 -11.93 4.85 2.80
N VAL A 53 -11.68 3.61 2.41
CA VAL A 53 -12.56 2.78 1.58
C VAL A 53 -12.94 1.49 2.30
N SER A 54 -13.95 0.79 1.80
CA SER A 54 -14.54 -0.35 2.50
C SER A 54 -13.75 -1.65 2.31
N THR A 55 -13.04 -1.79 1.18
CA THR A 55 -12.28 -3.00 0.84
C THR A 55 -10.89 -2.65 0.28
N LEU A 56 -9.96 -3.61 0.36
CA LEU A 56 -8.67 -3.48 -0.30
C LEU A 56 -8.78 -3.45 -1.83
N GLU A 57 -9.80 -4.11 -2.38
CA GLU A 57 -10.10 -4.06 -3.82
C GLU A 57 -10.52 -2.65 -4.23
N GLU A 58 -11.41 -1.99 -3.48
CA GLU A 58 -11.80 -0.60 -3.72
C GLU A 58 -10.61 0.35 -3.58
N LEU A 59 -9.68 0.07 -2.66
CA LEU A 59 -8.45 0.85 -2.50
C LEU A 59 -7.55 0.74 -3.74
N ALA A 60 -7.36 -0.47 -4.24
CA ALA A 60 -6.60 -0.73 -5.46
C ALA A 60 -7.28 -0.13 -6.69
N ASP A 61 -8.60 -0.23 -6.81
CA ASP A 61 -9.36 0.33 -7.94
C ASP A 61 -9.35 1.87 -7.92
N THR A 62 -9.27 2.49 -6.74
CA THR A 62 -9.26 3.96 -6.57
C THR A 62 -7.88 4.58 -6.77
N TYR A 63 -6.82 3.90 -6.31
CA TYR A 63 -5.48 4.48 -6.22
C TYR A 63 -4.38 3.66 -6.90
N GLY A 64 -4.68 2.46 -7.39
CA GLY A 64 -3.70 1.56 -8.00
C GLY A 64 -3.35 1.98 -9.43
N GLU A 65 -2.06 2.02 -9.72
CA GLU A 65 -1.50 2.28 -11.05
C GLU A 65 -0.65 1.08 -11.49
N ASP A 66 -0.62 0.78 -12.80
CA ASP A 66 0.09 -0.39 -13.35
C ASP A 66 1.61 -0.38 -13.02
N GLU A 67 2.18 0.79 -12.76
CA GLU A 67 3.58 0.99 -12.37
C GLU A 67 3.85 0.80 -10.87
N ASP A 68 2.81 0.61 -10.05
CA ASP A 68 2.98 0.44 -8.61
C ASP A 68 3.76 -0.83 -8.30
N VAL A 69 4.76 -0.69 -7.45
CA VAL A 69 5.62 -1.81 -7.04
C VAL A 69 5.67 -1.95 -5.54
N LEU A 70 5.55 -3.19 -5.06
CA LEU A 70 5.86 -3.47 -3.66
C LEU A 70 7.34 -3.22 -3.39
N VAL A 71 7.63 -2.58 -2.27
CA VAL A 71 8.99 -2.40 -1.78
C VAL A 71 9.22 -3.20 -0.51
N ASN A 72 10.42 -3.75 -0.39
CA ASN A 72 10.88 -4.31 0.88
C ASN A 72 11.36 -3.15 1.77
N ALA A 73 10.54 -2.77 2.75
CA ALA A 73 10.80 -1.65 3.64
C ALA A 73 11.03 -2.11 5.09
N GLU A 74 11.92 -1.40 5.78
CA GLU A 74 12.17 -1.53 7.22
C GLU A 74 11.91 -0.18 7.89
N ILE A 75 11.07 -0.19 8.92
CA ILE A 75 10.77 1.00 9.71
C ILE A 75 11.73 1.01 10.90
N ASN A 76 12.58 2.03 10.96
CA ASN A 76 13.52 2.24 12.06
C ASN A 76 12.97 3.36 12.96
N VAL A 77 12.92 3.11 14.27
CA VAL A 77 12.52 4.10 15.28
C VAL A 77 13.76 4.44 16.11
N PHE A 78 14.09 5.73 16.20
CA PHE A 78 15.28 6.26 16.88
C PHE A 78 14.88 7.13 18.07
#